data_AF-A0A9W9WFT8-F1
#
_entry.id   AF-A0A9W9WFT8-F1
#
_cell.length_a   1.000
_cell.length_b   1.000
_cell.length_c   1.000
_cell.angle_alpha   90.00
_cell.angle_beta   90.00
_cell.angle_gamma   90.00
#
_symmetry.space_group_name_H-M   'P 1'
#
loop_
_entity.id
_entity.type
_entity.pdbx_description
1 polymer ?
#
loop_
_entity_poly.entity_id
_entity_poly.type
_entity_poly.pdbx_seq_one_letter_code
_entity_poly.pdbx_strand_id
1 'polypeptide(L)'
;MTGSTLDVISLFSDEKYVCLDYSDVSALSAGEKETIVEKMCNLLEIFLEAIGHCHTIPAKNQRLRQEIHEWAERELTNATSCDMGTLDALLEQAVSSAEGYYPLGSHEVQLIMAKATALAISLDNNFLSPKAKAQLPRSQNNFWQRKPPCDKWSTIFYNFLAECADFFGEMQPSVGTLAAASWSQWVEGCLVEDMMSRLLRDGIEGEEKPSHANFCPVEDFPYYVRTLTGAPMAYCVPVFKQSREKEIPYSIWMLYVPALTTVINLGNDLFSYPKEVLEGEKVNYVSLVTRTKRASGSGIGQL
;
A
#
# COMPACT_ATOMS: atom_id res chain seq x y z
N MET A 1 2.23 -6.92 -33.55
CA MET A 1 3.30 -7.27 -32.62
C MET A 1 2.71 -8.23 -31.60
N THR A 2 3.02 -9.51 -31.72
CA THR A 2 2.64 -10.53 -30.74
C THR A 2 3.47 -10.29 -29.49
N GLY A 3 2.92 -9.52 -28.55
CA GLY A 3 3.55 -9.32 -27.25
C GLY A 3 3.62 -10.67 -26.56
N SER A 4 4.83 -11.22 -26.43
CA SER A 4 5.08 -12.27 -25.45
C SER A 4 4.67 -11.69 -24.10
N THR A 5 3.61 -12.21 -23.52
CA THR A 5 3.27 -11.98 -22.11
C THR A 5 4.46 -12.45 -21.30
N LEU A 6 5.31 -11.49 -20.91
CA LEU A 6 6.39 -11.72 -19.94
C LEU A 6 5.70 -12.09 -18.63
N ASP A 7 5.67 -13.39 -18.35
CA ASP A 7 5.25 -13.91 -17.07
C ASP A 7 6.31 -13.51 -16.05
N VAL A 8 5.93 -12.84 -14.96
CA VAL A 8 6.83 -12.48 -13.85
C VAL A 8 7.55 -13.73 -13.34
N ILE A 9 6.93 -14.91 -13.41
CA ILE A 9 7.54 -16.18 -13.05
C ILE A 9 8.73 -16.52 -13.97
N SER A 10 8.62 -16.26 -15.28
CA SER A 10 9.71 -16.46 -16.24
C SER A 10 10.89 -15.49 -16.04
N LEU A 11 10.61 -14.32 -15.46
CA LEU A 11 11.64 -13.33 -15.12
C LEU A 11 12.57 -13.85 -14.02
N PHE A 12 12.04 -14.57 -13.03
CA PHE A 12 12.83 -15.22 -11.99
C PHE A 12 13.62 -16.45 -12.47
N SER A 13 13.31 -16.98 -13.65
CA SER A 13 14.05 -18.09 -14.27
C SER A 13 15.25 -17.62 -15.09
N ASP A 14 15.39 -16.31 -15.33
CA ASP A 14 16.57 -15.74 -15.97
C ASP A 14 17.74 -15.73 -14.98
N GLU A 15 18.91 -16.25 -15.40
CA GLU A 15 20.12 -16.31 -14.57
C GLU A 15 20.47 -14.95 -13.94
N LYS A 16 20.14 -13.84 -14.63
CA LYS A 16 20.42 -12.49 -14.13
C LYS A 16 19.59 -12.09 -12.90
N TYR A 17 18.49 -12.79 -12.61
CA TYR A 17 17.57 -12.49 -11.50
C TYR A 17 17.45 -13.62 -10.48
N VAL A 18 18.32 -14.63 -10.54
CA VAL A 18 18.38 -15.74 -9.57
C VAL A 18 18.54 -15.24 -8.13
N CYS A 19 19.21 -14.10 -7.91
CA CYS A 19 19.35 -13.49 -6.58
C CYS A 19 18.01 -13.12 -5.91
N LEU A 20 16.92 -13.03 -6.67
CA LEU A 20 15.58 -12.75 -6.15
C LEU A 20 14.88 -14.00 -5.60
N ASP A 21 15.39 -15.20 -5.87
CA ASP A 21 14.87 -16.45 -5.32
C ASP A 21 15.55 -16.78 -3.97
N TYR A 22 15.14 -16.07 -2.92
CA TYR A 22 15.55 -16.34 -1.54
C TYR A 22 14.38 -16.86 -0.67
N SER A 23 14.69 -17.61 0.39
CA SER A 23 13.70 -18.14 1.35
C SER A 23 13.23 -17.10 2.36
N ASP A 24 14.19 -16.36 2.92
CA ASP A 24 13.96 -15.38 3.98
C ASP A 24 14.94 -14.22 3.78
N VAL A 25 14.39 -13.03 3.57
CA VAL A 25 15.15 -11.78 3.45
C VAL A 25 16.03 -11.51 4.67
N SER A 26 15.67 -12.02 5.85
CA SER A 26 16.46 -11.88 7.08
C SER A 26 17.63 -12.84 7.17
N ALA A 27 17.69 -13.87 6.34
CA ALA A 27 18.83 -14.77 6.22
C ALA A 27 19.89 -14.24 5.25
N LEU A 28 19.56 -13.24 4.43
CA LEU A 28 20.49 -12.63 3.49
C LEU A 28 21.56 -11.81 4.22
N SER A 29 22.80 -12.01 3.80
CA SER A 29 23.93 -11.15 4.15
C SER A 29 23.77 -9.76 3.56
N ALA A 30 24.52 -8.79 4.10
CA ALA A 30 24.51 -7.42 3.56
C ALA A 30 24.88 -7.37 2.07
N GLY A 31 25.89 -8.15 1.65
CA GLY A 31 26.31 -8.19 0.24
C GLY A 31 25.26 -8.80 -0.70
N GLU A 32 24.50 -9.80 -0.23
CA GLU A 32 23.38 -10.36 -1.00
C GLU A 32 22.25 -9.35 -1.16
N LYS A 33 21.91 -8.62 -0.09
CA LYS A 33 20.92 -7.53 -0.15
C LYS A 33 21.34 -6.43 -1.12
N GLU A 34 22.61 -6.00 -1.07
CA GLU A 34 23.17 -5.02 -2.01
C GLU A 34 23.08 -5.50 -3.46
N THR A 35 23.39 -6.77 -3.71
CA THR A 35 23.27 -7.38 -5.06
C THR A 35 21.82 -7.35 -5.56
N ILE A 36 20.85 -7.71 -4.70
CA ILE A 36 19.43 -7.65 -5.05
C ILE A 36 19.00 -6.22 -5.38
N VAL A 37 19.39 -5.24 -4.55
CA VAL A 37 19.08 -3.82 -4.76
C VAL A 37 19.63 -3.35 -6.11
N GLU A 38 20.88 -3.67 -6.46
CA GLU A 38 21.48 -3.31 -7.75
C GLU A 38 20.69 -3.88 -8.93
N LYS A 39 20.31 -5.18 -8.87
CA LYS A 39 19.50 -5.80 -9.93
C LYS A 39 18.13 -5.16 -10.07
N MET A 40 17.51 -4.79 -8.97
CA MET A 40 16.20 -4.14 -8.96
C MET A 40 16.27 -2.71 -9.48
N CYS A 41 17.33 -1.95 -9.18
CA CYS A 41 17.56 -0.63 -9.75
C CYS A 41 17.70 -0.68 -11.29
N ASN A 42 18.43 -1.68 -11.82
CA ASN A 42 18.53 -1.87 -13.27
C ASN A 42 17.18 -2.22 -13.91
N LEU A 43 16.36 -3.05 -13.24
CA LEU A 43 15.00 -3.34 -13.68
C LEU A 43 14.10 -2.11 -13.67
N LEU A 44 14.22 -1.28 -12.64
CA LEU A 44 13.51 -0.01 -12.52
C LEU A 44 13.87 0.95 -13.66
N GLU A 45 15.14 1.04 -14.02
CA GLU A 45 15.58 1.86 -15.16
C GLU A 45 14.91 1.40 -16.47
N ILE A 46 14.96 0.09 -16.76
CA ILE A 46 14.30 -0.49 -17.94
C ILE A 46 12.79 -0.23 -17.91
N PHE A 47 12.14 -0.38 -16.75
CA PHE A 47 10.72 -0.12 -16.60
C PHE A 47 10.37 1.35 -16.86
N LEU A 48 11.14 2.28 -16.28
CA LEU A 48 10.96 3.72 -16.46
C LEU A 48 11.16 4.14 -17.93
N GLU A 49 12.16 3.58 -18.61
CA GLU A 49 12.34 3.77 -20.05
C GLU A 49 11.16 3.24 -20.86
N ALA A 50 10.68 2.03 -20.53
CA ALA A 50 9.59 1.38 -21.26
C ALA A 50 8.26 2.15 -21.14
N ILE A 51 7.98 2.78 -20.00
CA ILE A 51 6.78 3.63 -19.83
C ILE A 51 6.99 5.06 -20.32
N GLY A 52 8.17 5.38 -20.87
CA GLY A 52 8.52 6.73 -21.30
C GLY A 52 8.49 7.73 -20.14
N HIS A 53 8.91 7.31 -18.95
CA HIS A 53 8.91 8.16 -17.77
C HIS A 53 9.77 9.40 -18.00
N CYS A 54 9.18 10.56 -17.72
CA CYS A 54 9.89 11.81 -17.66
C CYS A 54 9.70 12.39 -16.26
N HIS A 55 10.80 12.58 -15.54
CA HIS A 55 10.75 13.13 -14.19
C HIS A 55 10.33 14.60 -14.26
N THR A 56 9.10 14.87 -13.81
CA THR A 56 8.57 16.23 -13.65
C THR A 56 8.30 16.47 -12.18
N ILE A 57 8.87 17.54 -11.62
CA ILE A 57 8.59 17.96 -10.25
C ILE A 57 7.42 18.94 -10.29
N PRO A 58 6.24 18.60 -9.72
CA PRO A 58 5.13 19.53 -9.61
C PRO A 58 5.55 20.76 -8.81
N ALA A 59 5.00 21.93 -9.17
CA ALA A 59 5.18 23.11 -8.35
C ALA A 59 4.53 22.89 -6.98
N LYS A 60 5.28 23.17 -5.91
CA LYS A 60 4.78 22.99 -4.54
C LYS A 60 3.56 23.89 -4.26
N ASN A 61 2.42 23.27 -3.98
CA ASN A 61 1.21 23.94 -3.51
C ASN A 61 1.36 24.26 -2.01
N GLN A 62 1.67 25.52 -1.69
CA GLN A 62 1.83 25.99 -0.31
C GLN A 62 0.52 25.96 0.47
N ARG A 63 -0.60 26.24 -0.20
CA ARG A 63 -1.93 26.18 0.43
C ARG A 63 -2.27 24.77 0.90
N LEU A 64 -1.98 23.76 0.07
CA LEU A 64 -2.23 22.35 0.40
C LEU A 64 -1.41 21.91 1.60
N ARG A 65 -0.12 22.28 1.66
CA ARG A 65 0.76 22.00 2.80
C ARG A 65 0.24 22.64 4.08
N GLN A 66 -0.14 23.92 4.02
CA GLN A 66 -0.70 24.62 5.17
C GLN A 66 -1.98 23.94 5.68
N GLU A 67 -2.94 23.66 4.80
CA GLU A 67 -4.22 23.04 5.21
C GLU A 67 -4.03 21.63 5.78
N ILE A 68 -3.10 20.84 5.22
CA ILE A 68 -2.73 19.53 5.78
C ILE A 68 -2.05 19.65 7.14
N HIS A 69 -1.14 20.61 7.30
CA HIS A 69 -0.45 20.82 8.57
C HIS A 69 -1.44 21.24 9.67
N GLU A 70 -2.35 22.17 9.35
CA GLU A 70 -3.41 22.60 10.26
C GLU A 70 -4.39 21.47 10.61
N TRP A 71 -4.74 20.62 9.63
CA TRP A 71 -5.57 19.44 9.89
C TRP A 71 -4.85 18.42 10.78
N ALA A 72 -3.58 18.12 10.49
CA ALA A 72 -2.79 17.15 11.25
C ALA A 72 -2.55 17.63 12.69
N GLU A 73 -2.32 18.92 12.89
CA GLU A 73 -2.18 19.52 14.22
C GLU A 73 -3.44 19.31 15.06
N ARG A 74 -4.64 19.49 14.48
CA ARG A 74 -5.92 19.31 15.17
C ARG A 74 -6.28 17.85 15.42
N GLU A 75 -6.09 17.01 14.41
CA GLU A 75 -6.64 15.65 14.37
C GLU A 75 -5.54 14.60 14.61
N LEU A 76 -4.50 14.61 13.79
CA LEU A 76 -3.53 13.51 13.71
C LEU A 76 -2.58 13.46 14.92
N THR A 77 -2.14 14.59 15.46
CA THR A 77 -1.34 14.64 16.69
C THR A 77 -2.08 13.99 17.85
N ASN A 78 -3.39 14.24 17.96
CA ASN A 78 -4.24 13.70 19.01
C ASN A 78 -4.48 12.19 18.84
N ALA A 79 -4.57 11.71 17.60
CA ALA A 79 -4.74 10.27 17.31
C ALA A 79 -3.48 9.44 17.49
N THR A 80 -2.33 9.97 17.09
CA THR A 80 -1.04 9.28 17.14
C THR A 80 -0.30 9.51 18.46
N SER A 81 -0.61 10.60 19.16
CA SER A 81 0.19 11.14 20.27
C SER A 81 1.59 11.62 19.86
N CYS A 82 1.82 11.82 18.56
CA CYS A 82 3.05 12.41 18.02
C CYS A 82 2.95 13.93 17.93
N ASP A 83 4.07 14.62 18.07
CA ASP A 83 4.18 16.04 17.79
C ASP A 83 4.31 16.32 16.27
N MET A 84 4.11 17.57 15.87
CA MET A 84 4.17 17.96 14.45
C MET A 84 5.56 17.76 13.83
N GLY A 85 6.64 17.88 14.59
CA GLY A 85 7.99 17.63 14.07
C GLY A 85 8.18 16.16 13.70
N THR A 86 7.61 15.25 14.51
CA THR A 86 7.59 13.81 14.20
C THR A 86 6.73 13.48 12.96
N LEU A 87 5.66 14.24 12.72
CA LEU A 87 4.73 14.01 11.60
C LEU A 87 5.17 14.69 10.28
N ASP A 88 6.08 15.66 10.31
CA ASP A 88 6.38 16.54 9.17
C ASP A 88 6.78 15.78 7.90
N ALA A 89 7.69 14.82 8.01
CA ALA A 89 8.12 14.00 6.87
C ALA A 89 6.97 13.18 6.24
N LEU A 90 6.08 12.66 7.09
CA LEU A 90 4.89 11.92 6.66
C LEU A 90 3.92 12.86 5.92
N LEU A 91 3.71 14.08 6.43
CA LEU A 91 2.81 15.06 5.82
C LEU A 91 3.35 15.56 4.47
N GLU A 92 4.66 15.82 4.37
CA GLU A 92 5.27 16.20 3.09
C GLU A 92 5.17 15.05 2.07
N GLN A 93 5.36 13.80 2.51
CA GLN A 93 5.17 12.63 1.63
C GLN A 93 3.72 12.51 1.15
N ALA A 94 2.75 12.71 2.04
CA ALA A 94 1.33 12.65 1.71
C ALA A 94 0.91 13.74 0.71
N VAL A 95 1.36 14.99 0.93
CA VAL A 95 1.11 16.10 0.01
C VAL A 95 1.79 15.87 -1.33
N SER A 96 3.07 15.49 -1.34
CA SER A 96 3.82 15.26 -2.58
C SER A 96 3.22 14.12 -3.40
N SER A 97 2.71 13.07 -2.73
CA SER A 97 1.99 11.97 -3.39
C SER A 97 0.69 12.47 -4.04
N ALA A 98 -0.09 13.30 -3.34
CA ALA A 98 -1.31 13.86 -3.90
C ALA A 98 -1.05 14.78 -5.11
N GLU A 99 -0.02 15.62 -5.05
CA GLU A 99 0.40 16.49 -6.16
C GLU A 99 0.87 15.68 -7.38
N GLY A 100 1.67 14.63 -7.13
CA GLY A 100 2.24 13.78 -8.18
C GLY A 100 1.23 12.84 -8.82
N TYR A 101 0.33 12.24 -8.04
CA TYR A 101 -0.64 11.26 -8.53
C TYR A 101 -1.87 11.92 -9.15
N TYR A 102 -2.24 13.13 -8.70
CA TYR A 102 -3.45 13.82 -9.13
C TYR A 102 -3.17 15.23 -9.68
N PRO A 103 -2.33 15.38 -10.72
CA PRO A 103 -1.98 16.68 -11.28
C PRO A 103 -3.16 17.38 -11.97
N LEU A 104 -4.20 16.62 -12.36
CA LEU A 104 -5.43 17.15 -12.96
C LEU A 104 -6.58 17.28 -11.94
N GLY A 105 -6.36 16.84 -10.70
CA GLY A 105 -7.31 17.00 -9.61
C GLY A 105 -7.33 18.44 -9.10
N SER A 106 -8.49 18.90 -8.65
CA SER A 106 -8.62 20.16 -7.96
C SER A 106 -7.87 20.12 -6.63
N HIS A 107 -7.67 21.29 -6.03
CA HIS A 107 -7.14 21.41 -4.67
C HIS A 107 -7.88 20.53 -3.66
N GLU A 108 -9.21 20.40 -3.79
CA GLU A 108 -10.03 19.57 -2.89
C GLU A 108 -9.74 18.06 -3.06
N VAL A 109 -9.55 17.60 -4.31
CA VAL A 109 -9.13 16.21 -4.59
C VAL A 109 -7.78 15.93 -3.96
N GLN A 110 -6.82 16.84 -4.16
CA GLN A 110 -5.47 16.70 -3.62
C GLN A 110 -5.48 16.74 -2.09
N LEU A 111 -6.31 17.59 -1.47
CA LEU A 111 -6.45 17.66 -0.02
C LEU A 111 -7.02 16.37 0.57
N ILE A 112 -8.10 15.83 -0.01
CA ILE A 112 -8.70 14.56 0.45
C ILE A 112 -7.68 13.43 0.32
N MET A 113 -6.95 13.37 -0.79
CA MET A 113 -5.95 12.32 -1.00
C MET A 113 -4.71 12.50 -0.12
N ALA A 114 -4.29 13.72 0.19
CA ALA A 114 -3.23 13.96 1.15
C ALA A 114 -3.64 13.53 2.57
N LYS A 115 -4.88 13.80 3.00
CA LYS A 115 -5.40 13.26 4.28
C LYS A 115 -5.41 11.73 4.26
N ALA A 116 -5.87 11.14 3.16
CA ALA A 116 -5.95 9.69 2.99
C ALA A 116 -4.59 9.03 3.13
N THR A 117 -3.60 9.54 2.39
CA THR A 117 -2.22 9.03 2.44
C THR A 117 -1.56 9.30 3.78
N ALA A 118 -1.81 10.44 4.43
CA ALA A 118 -1.30 10.70 5.78
C ALA A 118 -1.86 9.70 6.81
N LEU A 119 -3.17 9.41 6.76
CA LEU A 119 -3.79 8.36 7.58
C LEU A 119 -3.17 6.99 7.26
N ALA A 120 -2.97 6.68 5.98
CA ALA A 120 -2.39 5.42 5.55
C ALA A 120 -0.99 5.19 6.13
N ILE A 121 -0.09 6.15 5.92
CA ILE A 121 1.28 6.10 6.43
C ILE A 121 1.30 6.10 7.96
N SER A 122 0.41 6.84 8.63
CA SER A 122 0.38 6.89 10.09
C SER A 122 0.08 5.52 10.72
N LEU A 123 -0.75 4.70 10.04
CA LEU A 123 -1.00 3.33 10.46
C LEU A 123 0.19 2.40 10.16
N ASP A 124 0.73 2.52 8.95
CA ASP A 124 1.75 1.61 8.41
C ASP A 124 3.10 1.75 9.13
N ASN A 125 3.58 2.99 9.32
CA ASN A 125 4.87 3.28 9.96
C ASN A 125 4.84 3.20 11.50
N ASN A 126 3.81 2.57 12.09
CA ASN A 126 3.65 2.39 13.53
C ASN A 126 3.65 3.70 14.36
N PHE A 127 3.11 4.79 13.81
CA PHE A 127 2.90 6.03 14.60
C PHE A 127 1.78 5.86 15.64
N LEU A 128 0.91 4.85 15.49
CA LEU A 128 -0.06 4.51 16.52
C LEU A 128 0.62 3.84 17.71
N SER A 129 0.22 4.25 18.91
CA SER A 129 0.57 3.52 20.13
C SER A 129 0.16 2.04 20.03
N PRO A 130 0.90 1.10 20.66
CA PRO A 130 0.55 -0.32 20.66
C PRO A 130 -0.88 -0.58 21.16
N LYS A 131 -1.35 0.22 22.12
CA LYS A 131 -2.71 0.16 22.64
C LYS A 131 -3.75 0.50 21.57
N ALA A 132 -3.53 1.56 20.79
CA ALA A 132 -4.43 1.95 19.71
C ALA A 132 -4.45 0.88 18.61
N LYS A 133 -3.28 0.39 18.20
CA LYS A 133 -3.16 -0.69 17.20
C LYS A 133 -3.90 -1.96 17.63
N ALA A 134 -3.80 -2.34 18.91
CA ALA A 134 -4.52 -3.50 19.45
C ALA A 134 -6.06 -3.34 19.47
N GLN A 135 -6.58 -2.10 19.45
CA GLN A 135 -8.02 -1.84 19.38
C GLN A 135 -8.57 -1.80 17.95
N LEU A 136 -7.70 -1.66 16.94
CA LEU A 136 -8.10 -1.46 15.55
C LEU A 136 -9.07 -2.54 15.02
N PRO A 137 -8.87 -3.86 15.24
CA PRO A 137 -9.84 -4.87 14.81
C PRO A 137 -11.23 -4.68 15.41
N ARG A 138 -11.29 -4.26 16.68
CA ARG A 138 -12.55 -4.02 17.37
C ARG A 138 -13.22 -2.74 16.89
N SER A 139 -12.45 -1.67 16.71
CA SER A 139 -12.94 -0.43 16.12
C SER A 139 -13.55 -0.70 14.75
N GLN A 140 -12.85 -1.47 13.92
CA GLN A 140 -13.28 -1.80 12.56
C GLN A 140 -14.58 -2.62 12.54
N ASN A 141 -14.71 -3.60 13.44
CA ASN A 141 -15.97 -4.30 13.64
C ASN A 141 -17.09 -3.36 14.15
N ASN A 142 -16.77 -2.43 15.05
CA ASN A 142 -17.72 -1.44 15.55
C ASN A 142 -18.25 -0.53 14.44
N PHE A 143 -17.42 -0.14 13.46
CA PHE A 143 -17.86 0.63 12.29
C PHE A 143 -19.05 -0.05 11.59
N TRP A 144 -18.91 -1.33 11.26
CA TRP A 144 -19.97 -2.11 10.60
C TRP A 144 -21.20 -2.34 11.49
N GLN A 145 -21.01 -2.38 12.81
CA GLN A 145 -22.10 -2.47 13.79
C GLN A 145 -22.70 -1.11 14.18
N ARG A 146 -22.24 0.00 13.60
CA ARG A 146 -22.65 1.36 13.96
C ARG A 146 -22.43 1.69 15.45
N LYS A 147 -21.32 1.19 16.00
CA LYS A 147 -20.87 1.46 17.36
C LYS A 147 -19.72 2.46 17.37
N PRO A 148 -19.49 3.18 18.49
CA PRO A 148 -18.35 4.08 18.61
C PRO A 148 -17.00 3.37 18.42
N PRO A 149 -16.00 4.02 17.82
CA PRO A 149 -14.63 3.50 17.74
C PRO A 149 -14.02 3.28 19.13
N CYS A 150 -13.04 2.40 19.23
CA CYS A 150 -12.33 2.11 20.48
C CYS A 150 -11.06 2.97 20.67
N ASP A 151 -10.71 3.78 19.68
CA ASP A 151 -9.52 4.63 19.68
C ASP A 151 -9.73 5.92 18.85
N LYS A 152 -8.84 6.89 19.03
CA LYS A 152 -8.93 8.22 18.40
C LYS A 152 -8.61 8.18 16.91
N TRP A 153 -7.67 7.33 16.49
CA TRP A 153 -7.29 7.21 15.08
C TRP A 153 -8.46 6.69 14.25
N SER A 154 -9.13 5.63 14.71
CA SER A 154 -10.32 5.08 14.07
C SER A 154 -11.47 6.09 13.99
N THR A 155 -11.60 6.98 14.98
CA THR A 155 -12.59 8.07 14.93
C THR A 155 -12.34 9.01 13.74
N ILE A 156 -11.10 9.47 13.57
CA ILE A 156 -10.74 10.35 12.45
C ILE A 156 -10.87 9.60 11.13
N PHE A 157 -10.43 8.35 11.09
CA PHE A 157 -10.52 7.52 9.90
C PHE A 157 -11.98 7.32 9.45
N TYR A 158 -12.93 7.06 10.35
CA TYR A 158 -14.34 6.90 9.95
C TYR A 158 -15.00 8.21 9.51
N ASN A 159 -14.62 9.33 10.10
CA ASN A 159 -15.03 10.64 9.60
C ASN A 159 -14.49 10.88 8.19
N PHE A 160 -13.24 10.50 7.93
CA PHE A 160 -12.63 10.54 6.61
C PHE A 160 -13.33 9.61 5.59
N LEU A 161 -13.77 8.42 6.00
CA LEU A 161 -14.56 7.54 5.13
C LEU A 161 -15.87 8.20 4.70
N ALA A 162 -16.54 8.91 5.62
CA ALA A 162 -17.73 9.68 5.31
C ALA A 162 -17.43 10.86 4.36
N GLU A 163 -16.33 11.58 4.59
CA GLU A 163 -15.84 12.66 3.71
C GLU A 163 -15.57 12.14 2.29
N CYS A 164 -14.94 10.96 2.15
CA CYS A 164 -14.74 10.31 0.85
C CYS A 164 -16.05 9.94 0.17
N ALA A 165 -16.98 9.32 0.90
CA ALA A 165 -18.25 8.89 0.34
C ALA A 165 -19.08 10.08 -0.16
N ASP A 166 -19.05 11.21 0.56
CA ASP A 166 -19.68 12.46 0.16
C ASP A 166 -19.02 13.03 -1.11
N PHE A 167 -17.71 13.33 -1.04
CA PHE A 167 -17.01 14.03 -2.11
C PHE A 167 -16.98 13.25 -3.43
N PHE A 168 -16.60 11.96 -3.37
CA PHE A 168 -16.55 11.12 -4.58
C PHE A 168 -17.94 10.63 -5.00
N GLY A 169 -18.95 10.74 -4.12
CA GLY A 169 -20.32 10.34 -4.38
C GLY A 169 -21.20 11.44 -4.96
N GLU A 170 -20.75 12.70 -4.94
CA GLU A 170 -21.54 13.88 -5.35
C GLU A 170 -22.30 13.68 -6.66
N MET A 171 -21.60 13.23 -7.71
CA MET A 171 -22.23 13.00 -9.02
C MET A 171 -22.73 11.57 -9.20
N GLN A 172 -22.11 10.60 -8.53
CA GLN A 172 -22.49 9.20 -8.58
C GLN A 172 -22.30 8.53 -7.21
N PRO A 173 -23.36 8.37 -6.39
CA PRO A 173 -23.25 7.85 -5.03
C PRO A 173 -22.55 6.49 -4.92
N SER A 174 -22.71 5.62 -5.93
CA SER A 174 -22.03 4.32 -5.95
C SER A 174 -20.50 4.45 -6.01
N VAL A 175 -19.97 5.48 -6.69
CA VAL A 175 -18.52 5.75 -6.76
C VAL A 175 -18.01 6.26 -5.41
N GLY A 176 -18.79 7.10 -4.72
CA GLY A 176 -18.51 7.51 -3.34
C GLY A 176 -18.41 6.31 -2.40
N THR A 177 -19.40 5.41 -2.43
CA THR A 177 -19.35 4.19 -1.61
C THR A 177 -18.19 3.27 -1.98
N LEU A 178 -17.82 3.20 -3.26
CA LEU A 178 -16.67 2.42 -3.74
C LEU A 178 -15.35 2.96 -3.18
N ALA A 179 -15.15 4.29 -3.23
CA ALA A 179 -13.97 4.94 -2.65
C ALA A 179 -13.87 4.69 -1.13
N ALA A 180 -14.94 4.97 -0.38
CA ALA A 180 -14.95 4.78 1.06
C ALA A 180 -14.77 3.30 1.47
N ALA A 181 -15.45 2.38 0.79
CA ALA A 181 -15.31 0.95 1.07
C ALA A 181 -13.89 0.45 0.78
N SER A 182 -13.22 0.97 -0.24
CA SER A 182 -11.85 0.57 -0.57
C SER A 182 -10.82 0.99 0.49
N TRP A 183 -10.98 2.18 1.10
CA TRP A 183 -10.17 2.57 2.26
C TRP A 183 -10.47 1.70 3.49
N SER A 184 -11.73 1.36 3.73
CA SER A 184 -12.10 0.45 4.82
C SER A 184 -11.52 -0.95 4.61
N GLN A 185 -11.54 -1.47 3.39
CA GLN A 185 -10.93 -2.74 3.01
C GLN A 185 -9.40 -2.73 3.20
N TRP A 186 -8.75 -1.60 2.92
CA TRP A 186 -7.32 -1.45 3.17
C TRP A 186 -6.95 -1.63 4.65
N VAL A 187 -7.78 -1.11 5.58
CA VAL A 187 -7.57 -1.37 7.02
C VAL A 187 -7.67 -2.86 7.34
N GLU A 188 -8.63 -3.58 6.76
CA GLU A 188 -8.69 -5.05 6.89
C GLU A 188 -7.42 -5.72 6.37
N GLY A 189 -6.89 -5.24 5.23
CA GLY A 189 -5.60 -5.67 4.68
C GLY A 189 -4.46 -5.50 5.67
N CYS A 190 -4.33 -4.32 6.29
CA CYS A 190 -3.32 -4.04 7.30
C CYS A 190 -3.43 -4.98 8.52
N LEU A 191 -4.67 -5.33 8.92
CA LEU A 191 -4.90 -6.29 10.00
C LEU A 191 -4.48 -7.71 9.62
N VAL A 192 -4.69 -8.11 8.36
CA VAL A 192 -4.19 -9.38 7.81
C VAL A 192 -2.67 -9.41 7.81
N GLU A 193 -2.00 -8.35 7.36
CA GLU A 193 -0.53 -8.25 7.38
C GLU A 193 0.05 -8.30 8.79
N ASP A 194 -0.59 -7.64 9.76
CA ASP A 194 -0.17 -7.68 11.15
C ASP A 194 -0.35 -9.09 11.77
N MET A 195 -1.44 -9.79 11.42
CA MET A 195 -1.64 -11.19 11.79
C MET A 195 -0.56 -12.09 11.17
N MET A 196 -0.28 -11.93 9.87
CA MET A 196 0.76 -12.69 9.17
C MET A 196 2.14 -12.44 9.78
N SER A 197 2.46 -11.18 10.09
CA SER A 197 3.70 -10.78 10.74
C SER A 197 3.85 -11.40 12.13
N ARG A 198 2.76 -11.51 12.91
CA ARG A 198 2.75 -12.20 14.21
C ARG A 198 3.00 -13.70 14.06
N LEU A 199 2.35 -14.37 13.11
CA LEU A 199 2.59 -15.79 12.84
C LEU A 199 4.05 -16.09 12.46
N LEU A 200 4.76 -15.12 11.85
CA LEU A 200 6.20 -15.25 11.55
C LEU A 200 7.11 -14.98 12.75
N ARG A 201 6.68 -14.17 13.72
CA ARG A 201 7.44 -13.87 14.95
C ARG A 201 7.23 -14.94 16.01
N ASP A 202 5.98 -15.34 16.21
CA ASP A 202 5.51 -16.23 17.27
C ASP A 202 5.61 -17.70 16.84
N GLY A 203 6.80 -18.14 16.41
CA GLY A 203 7.12 -19.56 16.51
C GLY A 203 6.96 -19.94 17.98
N ILE A 204 5.83 -20.58 18.29
CA ILE A 204 5.33 -20.85 19.65
C ILE A 204 6.49 -21.27 20.56
N GLU A 205 6.71 -20.54 21.65
CA GLU A 205 7.66 -20.94 22.69
C GLU A 205 7.32 -22.36 23.15
N GLY A 206 8.16 -23.33 22.77
CA GLY A 206 8.06 -24.73 23.22
C GLY A 206 7.59 -25.74 22.18
N GLU A 207 7.16 -25.33 20.99
CA GLU A 207 6.95 -26.25 19.85
C GLU A 207 8.08 -26.05 18.83
N GLU A 208 8.52 -27.13 18.17
CA GLU A 208 9.44 -27.03 17.04
C GLU A 208 8.94 -25.95 16.10
N LYS A 209 9.74 -24.86 15.94
CA LYS A 209 9.42 -23.78 15.00
C LYS A 209 8.97 -24.45 13.70
N PRO A 210 7.73 -24.23 13.22
CA PRO A 210 7.40 -24.64 11.87
C PRO A 210 8.41 -23.91 11.00
N SER A 211 9.37 -24.64 10.44
CA SER A 211 10.51 -24.07 9.72
C SER A 211 10.06 -23.21 8.54
N HIS A 212 8.78 -23.31 8.16
CA HIS A 212 8.12 -22.53 7.13
C HIS A 212 6.67 -22.27 7.57
N ALA A 213 6.34 -21.08 8.05
CA ALA A 213 4.94 -20.67 8.16
C ALA A 213 4.35 -20.55 6.75
N ASN A 214 3.85 -21.67 6.21
CA ASN A 214 3.19 -21.71 4.92
C ASN A 214 1.80 -21.09 5.06
N PHE A 215 1.68 -19.78 4.80
CA PHE A 215 0.42 -19.05 4.89
C PHE A 215 -0.66 -19.68 4.00
N CYS A 216 -0.34 -19.84 2.72
CA CYS A 216 -1.20 -20.47 1.72
C CYS A 216 -0.34 -20.88 0.52
N PRO A 217 -0.37 -22.16 0.11
CA PRO A 217 0.42 -22.64 -1.03
C PRO A 217 -0.22 -22.30 -2.39
N VAL A 218 -1.35 -21.58 -2.41
CA VAL A 218 -2.02 -21.16 -3.65
C VAL A 218 -1.25 -20.02 -4.29
N GLU A 219 -0.88 -20.17 -5.56
CA GLU A 219 -0.07 -19.20 -6.32
C GLU A 219 -0.66 -17.79 -6.35
N ASP A 220 -1.99 -17.67 -6.36
CA ASP A 220 -2.70 -16.38 -6.36
C ASP A 220 -2.76 -15.69 -5.00
N PHE A 221 -2.40 -16.39 -3.91
CA PHE A 221 -2.51 -15.86 -2.55
C PHE A 221 -1.73 -14.55 -2.32
N PRO A 222 -0.45 -14.42 -2.74
CA PRO A 222 0.28 -13.16 -2.62
C PRO A 222 -0.44 -12.00 -3.29
N TYR A 223 -1.00 -12.22 -4.49
CA TYR A 223 -1.71 -11.17 -5.21
C TYR A 223 -3.05 -10.83 -4.54
N TYR A 224 -3.78 -11.83 -4.04
CA TYR A 224 -4.99 -11.62 -3.25
C TYR A 224 -4.71 -10.73 -2.02
N VAL A 225 -3.72 -11.06 -1.20
CA VAL A 225 -3.35 -10.22 -0.04
C VAL A 225 -3.03 -8.80 -0.48
N ARG A 226 -2.26 -8.67 -1.57
CA ARG A 226 -1.88 -7.37 -2.12
C ARG A 226 -3.07 -6.54 -2.62
N THR A 227 -4.12 -7.18 -3.15
CA THR A 227 -5.36 -6.45 -3.53
C THR A 227 -6.10 -5.86 -2.33
N LEU A 228 -5.88 -6.39 -1.12
CA LEU A 228 -6.38 -5.80 0.11
C LEU A 228 -5.47 -4.67 0.58
N THR A 229 -4.15 -4.89 0.62
CA THR A 229 -3.20 -4.00 1.32
C THR A 229 -2.68 -2.85 0.46
N GLY A 230 -2.77 -2.95 -0.87
CA GLY A 230 -2.37 -1.86 -1.77
C GLY A 230 -3.40 -0.75 -1.95
N ALA A 231 -4.62 -0.90 -1.39
CA ALA A 231 -5.74 0.05 -1.54
C ALA A 231 -6.00 0.53 -2.99
N PRO A 232 -5.95 -0.34 -4.02
CA PRO A 232 -5.89 0.08 -5.42
C PRO A 232 -7.08 0.92 -5.85
N MET A 233 -8.30 0.52 -5.46
CA MET A 233 -9.50 1.29 -5.78
C MET A 233 -9.56 2.65 -5.08
N ALA A 234 -8.96 2.74 -3.89
CA ALA A 234 -8.93 3.97 -3.10
C ALA A 234 -8.07 5.04 -3.77
N TYR A 235 -6.98 4.62 -4.42
CA TYR A 235 -6.13 5.49 -5.23
C TYR A 235 -6.60 5.64 -6.69
N CYS A 236 -7.40 4.71 -7.21
CA CYS A 236 -7.91 4.73 -8.58
C CYS A 236 -9.08 5.71 -8.79
N VAL A 237 -10.09 5.72 -7.91
CA VAL A 237 -11.26 6.63 -8.03
C VAL A 237 -10.86 8.10 -8.21
N PRO A 238 -9.93 8.67 -7.42
CA PRO A 238 -9.56 10.08 -7.52
C PRO A 238 -8.86 10.43 -8.85
N VAL A 239 -8.24 9.47 -9.56
CA VAL A 239 -7.66 9.71 -10.90
C VAL A 239 -8.72 10.24 -11.87
N PHE A 240 -9.96 9.78 -11.71
CA PHE A 240 -11.08 10.12 -12.58
C PHE A 240 -11.96 11.26 -12.03
N LYS A 241 -11.63 11.81 -10.85
CA LYS A 241 -12.33 12.94 -10.21
C LYS A 241 -11.49 14.21 -10.34
N GLN A 242 -11.91 15.13 -11.20
CA GLN A 242 -11.23 16.41 -11.37
C GLN A 242 -11.67 17.44 -10.32
N SER A 243 -12.95 17.47 -9.96
CA SER A 243 -13.50 18.27 -8.86
C SER A 243 -14.79 17.62 -8.35
N ARG A 244 -15.40 18.21 -7.33
CA ARG A 244 -16.71 17.78 -6.81
C ARG A 244 -17.76 17.65 -7.94
N GLU A 245 -17.79 18.61 -8.86
CA GLU A 245 -18.75 18.72 -9.97
C GLU A 245 -18.22 18.21 -11.31
N LYS A 246 -17.02 17.60 -11.36
CA LYS A 246 -16.42 17.15 -12.61
C LYS A 246 -15.67 15.84 -12.45
N GLU A 247 -16.14 14.81 -13.13
CA GLU A 247 -15.54 13.47 -13.13
C GLU A 247 -15.73 12.76 -14.47
N ILE A 248 -14.91 11.75 -14.73
CA ILE A 248 -15.12 10.83 -15.84
C ILE A 248 -16.13 9.76 -15.35
N PRO A 249 -17.25 9.52 -16.05
CA PRO A 249 -18.25 8.55 -15.62
C PRO A 249 -17.68 7.14 -15.39
N TYR A 250 -18.14 6.46 -14.34
CA TYR A 250 -17.64 5.13 -13.98
C TYR A 250 -17.77 4.11 -15.11
N SER A 251 -18.84 4.18 -15.90
CA SER A 251 -19.06 3.32 -17.06
C SER A 251 -17.95 3.40 -18.13
N ILE A 252 -17.19 4.50 -18.16
CA ILE A 252 -16.08 4.68 -19.10
C ILE A 252 -14.80 4.06 -18.53
N TRP A 253 -14.50 4.30 -17.25
CA TRP A 253 -13.20 3.93 -16.69
C TRP A 253 -13.18 2.58 -15.95
N MET A 254 -14.34 1.98 -15.67
CA MET A 254 -14.42 0.65 -15.03
C MET A 254 -13.65 -0.43 -15.80
N LEU A 255 -13.51 -0.29 -17.12
CA LEU A 255 -12.77 -1.21 -17.98
C LEU A 255 -11.26 -1.19 -17.71
N TYR A 256 -10.73 -0.09 -17.18
CA TYR A 256 -9.30 0.05 -16.84
C TYR A 256 -8.98 -0.38 -15.41
N VAL A 257 -9.99 -0.64 -14.57
CA VAL A 257 -9.81 -1.02 -13.16
C VAL A 257 -8.83 -2.19 -12.98
N PRO A 258 -8.91 -3.30 -13.74
CA PRO A 258 -7.96 -4.40 -13.59
C PRO A 258 -6.51 -3.96 -13.85
N ALA A 259 -6.27 -3.21 -14.93
CA ALA A 259 -4.93 -2.73 -15.27
C ALA A 259 -4.40 -1.74 -14.24
N LEU A 260 -5.22 -0.78 -13.80
CA LEU A 260 -4.84 0.20 -12.77
C LEU A 260 -4.58 -0.46 -11.43
N THR A 261 -5.36 -1.48 -11.06
CA THR A 261 -5.13 -2.27 -9.85
C THR A 261 -3.75 -2.92 -9.88
N THR A 262 -3.40 -3.55 -11.00
CA THR A 262 -2.08 -4.16 -11.18
C THR A 262 -0.96 -3.11 -11.13
N VAL A 263 -1.11 -1.99 -11.83
CA VAL A 263 -0.10 -0.92 -11.87
C VAL A 263 0.10 -0.28 -10.48
N ILE A 264 -0.96 0.02 -9.75
CA ILE A 264 -0.87 0.62 -8.41
C ILE A 264 -0.16 -0.34 -7.45
N ASN A 265 -0.63 -1.59 -7.39
CA ASN A 265 -0.11 -2.59 -6.46
C ASN A 265 1.33 -2.97 -6.80
N LEU A 266 1.54 -3.54 -7.98
CA LEU A 266 2.84 -4.09 -8.39
C LEU A 266 3.84 -2.99 -8.74
N GLY A 267 3.37 -1.82 -9.20
CA GLY A 267 4.23 -0.66 -9.37
C GLY A 267 4.80 -0.21 -8.03
N ASN A 268 3.96 -0.09 -7.00
CA ASN A 268 4.46 0.23 -5.66
C ASN A 268 5.45 -0.83 -5.16
N ASP A 269 5.14 -2.13 -5.28
CA ASP A 269 6.07 -3.20 -4.91
C ASP A 269 7.40 -3.09 -5.67
N LEU A 270 7.37 -2.81 -6.98
CA LEU A 270 8.58 -2.66 -7.79
C LEU A 270 9.46 -1.50 -7.30
N PHE A 271 8.86 -0.35 -6.98
CA PHE A 271 9.59 0.84 -6.51
C PHE A 271 10.01 0.75 -5.03
N SER A 272 9.25 0.06 -4.18
CA SER A 272 9.53 -0.05 -2.76
C SER A 272 10.47 -1.20 -2.43
N TYR A 273 10.47 -2.28 -3.22
CA TYR A 273 11.20 -3.49 -2.88
C TYR A 273 12.69 -3.31 -2.50
N PRO A 274 13.49 -2.43 -3.15
CA PRO A 274 14.86 -2.17 -2.69
C PRO A 274 14.96 -1.74 -1.22
N LYS A 275 14.10 -0.82 -0.75
CA LYS A 275 14.12 -0.39 0.67
C LYS A 275 13.66 -1.52 1.59
N GLU A 276 12.67 -2.29 1.17
CA GLU A 276 12.07 -3.37 1.97
C GLU A 276 13.05 -4.52 2.19
N VAL A 277 13.87 -4.84 1.17
CA VAL A 277 14.95 -5.83 1.29
C VAL A 277 16.01 -5.38 2.30
N LEU A 278 16.40 -4.10 2.25
CA LEU A 278 17.35 -3.52 3.20
C LEU A 278 16.79 -3.55 4.63
N GLU A 279 15.52 -3.18 4.80
CA GLU A 279 14.79 -3.20 6.07
C GLU A 279 14.48 -4.63 6.58
N GLY A 280 14.60 -5.65 5.72
CA GLY A 280 14.34 -7.03 6.06
C GLY A 280 12.85 -7.35 6.20
N GLU A 281 12.02 -6.66 5.43
CA GLU A 281 10.57 -6.82 5.45
C GLU A 281 10.14 -8.21 4.95
N LYS A 282 9.37 -8.92 5.78
CA LYS A 282 9.04 -10.33 5.57
C LYS A 282 7.70 -10.58 4.89
N VAL A 283 6.89 -9.54 4.72
CA VAL A 283 5.48 -9.62 4.28
C VAL A 283 5.22 -8.65 3.12
N ASN A 284 6.19 -8.49 2.22
CA ASN A 284 5.94 -7.85 0.91
C ASN A 284 5.56 -8.87 -0.16
N TYR A 285 5.03 -8.38 -1.27
CA TYR A 285 4.52 -9.23 -2.36
C TYR A 285 5.56 -10.24 -2.85
N VAL A 286 6.79 -9.78 -3.13
CA VAL A 286 7.86 -10.65 -3.66
C VAL A 286 8.22 -11.76 -2.66
N SER A 287 8.35 -11.44 -1.38
CA SER A 287 8.66 -12.42 -0.33
C SER A 287 7.53 -13.44 -0.14
N LEU A 288 6.26 -13.04 -0.33
CA LEU A 288 5.14 -13.96 -0.33
C LEU A 288 5.17 -14.88 -1.56
N VAL A 289 5.49 -14.35 -2.75
CA VAL A 289 5.62 -15.14 -3.99
C VAL A 289 6.72 -16.19 -3.86
N THR A 290 7.92 -15.83 -3.39
CA THR A 290 9.02 -16.79 -3.26
C THR A 290 8.69 -17.90 -2.27
N ARG A 291 8.01 -17.57 -1.15
CA ARG A 291 7.54 -18.55 -0.17
C ARG A 291 6.48 -19.48 -0.74
N THR A 292 5.47 -18.95 -1.43
CA THR A 292 4.41 -19.75 -2.05
C THR A 292 4.98 -20.71 -3.10
N LYS A 293 5.90 -20.25 -3.96
CA LYS A 293 6.59 -21.10 -4.95
C LYS A 293 7.36 -22.25 -4.32
N ARG A 294 8.04 -22.00 -3.20
CA ARG A 294 8.78 -23.04 -2.47
C ARG A 294 7.83 -24.03 -1.80
N ALA A 295 6.74 -23.54 -1.21
CA ALA A 295 5.72 -24.38 -0.58
C ALA A 295 4.99 -25.29 -1.60
N SER A 296 4.83 -24.84 -2.84
CA SER A 296 4.22 -25.64 -3.92
C SER A 296 5.18 -26.62 -4.59
N GLY A 297 6.46 -26.67 -4.18
CA GLY A 297 7.47 -27.54 -4.77
C GLY A 297 7.94 -27.10 -6.17
N SER A 298 7.62 -25.88 -6.58
CA SER A 298 8.00 -25.30 -7.89
C SER A 298 9.33 -24.53 -7.86
N GLY A 299 10.04 -24.53 -6.73
CA GLY A 299 11.39 -23.98 -6.61
C GLY A 299 12.43 -24.94 -7.23
N ILE A 300 13.17 -24.46 -8.22
CA ILE A 300 14.34 -25.16 -8.76
C ILE A 300 15.42 -25.16 -7.67
N GLY A 301 15.66 -26.32 -7.06
CA GLY A 301 16.92 -26.64 -6.39
C GLY A 301 17.20 -25.92 -5.07
N GLN A 302 17.32 -26.71 -4.01
CA GLN A 302 18.15 -26.32 -2.86
C GLN A 302 19.57 -26.03 -3.36
N LEU A 303 20.01 -24.79 -3.22
CA LEU A 303 21.42 -24.41 -3.08
C LEU A 303 21.62 -23.88 -1.67
#